data_AF-A0A4Q7S3P1-F1
#
_entry.id   AF-A0A4Q7S3P1-F1
#
_cell.length_a   1.000
_cell.length_b   1.000
_cell.length_c   1.000
_cell.angle_alpha   90.00
_cell.angle_beta   90.00
_cell.angle_gamma   90.00
#
_symmetry.space_group_name_H-M   'P 1'
#
loop_
_entity.id
_entity.type
_entity.pdbx_description
1 polymer ?
#
loop_
_entity_poly.entity_id
_entity_poly.type
_entity_poly.pdbx_seq_one_letter_code
_entity_poly.pdbx_strand_id
1 'polypeptide(L)'
;MHKTFAPTASAARPTGRVPLQPGMDAIDAAQRAPWRVRLGAAAMPLAALFLAACSSAPSVESSEAKQEVAQLNSGWQAERAKYMECVQDKADSGAKGKGTSRDVAAGAIDACKDQLKVMHDAFQSYLSAQMSSSHGQNSARQAADRVTTDTREKARTYLTRYVEVERYKAGQR
;
A
#
# COMPACT_ATOMS: atom_id res chain seq x y z
N MET A 1 24.77 -59.88 -25.44
CA MET A 1 24.50 -58.99 -26.59
C MET A 1 24.18 -57.59 -26.06
N HIS A 2 25.07 -56.62 -26.33
CA HIS A 2 24.89 -55.15 -26.23
C HIS A 2 24.65 -54.56 -24.81
N LYS A 3 25.25 -53.45 -24.37
CA LYS A 3 26.19 -52.49 -24.96
C LYS A 3 26.82 -51.70 -23.79
N THR A 4 28.13 -51.51 -23.85
CA THR A 4 28.95 -50.61 -23.03
C THR A 4 28.64 -49.15 -23.38
N PHE A 5 28.57 -48.26 -22.38
CA PHE A 5 28.71 -46.81 -22.58
C PHE A 5 29.63 -46.23 -21.51
N ALA A 6 30.75 -45.68 -21.96
CA ALA A 6 31.68 -44.88 -21.17
C ALA A 6 31.19 -43.43 -21.06
N PRO A 7 31.52 -42.70 -19.98
CA PRO A 7 31.41 -41.24 -19.93
C PRO A 7 32.74 -40.59 -20.34
N THR A 8 32.70 -39.68 -21.31
CA THR A 8 33.84 -38.80 -21.63
C THR A 8 33.45 -37.34 -21.39
N ALA A 9 34.36 -36.64 -20.71
CA ALA A 9 34.31 -35.27 -20.24
C ALA A 9 34.15 -34.20 -21.35
N SER A 10 33.69 -32.99 -20.99
CA SER A 10 34.59 -31.84 -20.80
C SER A 10 33.87 -30.49 -20.65
N ALA A 11 34.47 -29.66 -19.78
CA ALA A 11 34.57 -28.20 -19.78
C ALA A 11 33.33 -27.30 -19.50
N ALA A 12 33.39 -26.59 -18.37
CA ALA A 12 33.73 -25.15 -18.30
C ALA A 12 32.99 -24.44 -17.15
N ARG A 13 33.75 -23.91 -16.17
CA ARG A 13 33.29 -22.85 -15.23
C ARG A 13 33.20 -21.52 -15.98
N PRO A 14 32.31 -20.61 -15.58
CA PRO A 14 32.80 -19.54 -14.72
C PRO A 14 31.85 -19.15 -13.58
N THR A 15 32.49 -18.66 -12.53
CA THR A 15 32.01 -17.78 -11.47
C THR A 15 30.85 -16.86 -11.87
N GLY A 16 29.71 -17.00 -11.19
CA GLY A 16 28.58 -16.07 -11.21
C GLY A 16 28.15 -15.76 -9.78
N ARG A 17 28.71 -14.68 -9.23
CA ARG A 17 28.36 -14.06 -7.96
C ARG A 17 26.91 -13.57 -8.06
N VAL A 18 25.96 -14.22 -7.38
CA VAL A 18 24.59 -13.67 -7.24
C VAL A 18 24.63 -12.59 -6.15
N PRO A 19 24.26 -11.34 -6.46
CA PRO A 19 24.37 -10.24 -5.52
C PRO A 19 23.28 -10.30 -4.45
N LEU A 20 23.65 -9.84 -3.25
CA LEU A 20 22.76 -9.29 -2.22
C LEU A 20 21.70 -8.40 -2.90
N GLN A 21 20.42 -8.60 -2.58
CA GLN A 21 19.42 -7.57 -2.83
C GLN A 21 19.66 -6.42 -1.83
N PRO A 22 19.90 -5.20 -2.30
CA PRO A 22 19.90 -4.02 -1.45
C PRO A 22 18.51 -3.40 -1.41
N GLY A 23 18.13 -2.97 -0.21
CA GLY A 23 17.57 -1.63 0.01
C GLY A 23 16.27 -1.30 -0.70
N MET A 24 15.19 -1.40 0.06
CA MET A 24 14.03 -0.53 -0.08
C MET A 24 14.45 0.91 0.29
N ASP A 25 15.07 1.63 -0.64
CA ASP A 25 15.33 3.06 -0.52
C ASP A 25 15.36 3.68 -1.92
N ALA A 26 14.84 4.91 -2.03
CA ALA A 26 14.84 5.76 -3.23
C ALA A 26 13.74 5.52 -4.28
N ILE A 27 12.48 5.80 -3.89
CA ILE A 27 11.59 6.54 -4.80
C ILE A 27 11.72 8.03 -4.44
N ASP A 28 12.86 8.61 -4.76
CA ASP A 28 13.03 10.07 -4.83
C ASP A 28 14.10 10.40 -5.87
N ALA A 29 13.70 10.40 -7.13
CA ALA A 29 14.51 10.89 -8.24
C ALA A 29 13.60 11.38 -9.37
N ALA A 30 12.53 12.08 -9.02
CA ALA A 30 11.72 12.87 -9.95
C ALA A 30 12.20 14.34 -9.94
N GLN A 31 13.50 14.57 -10.11
CA GLN A 31 14.03 15.93 -10.36
C GLN A 31 15.14 15.86 -11.40
N ARG A 32 14.75 15.78 -12.68
CA ARG A 32 15.59 16.17 -13.81
C ARG A 32 14.86 17.24 -14.61
N ALA A 33 15.22 18.49 -14.39
CA ALA A 33 15.12 19.55 -15.39
C ALA A 33 15.98 20.77 -15.01
N PRO A 34 17.21 20.91 -15.52
CA PRO A 34 17.90 22.20 -15.53
C PRO A 34 17.62 22.89 -16.88
N TRP A 35 16.48 23.56 -16.99
CA TRP A 35 16.20 24.44 -18.11
C TRP A 35 16.77 25.82 -17.78
N ARG A 36 17.98 26.07 -18.28
CA ARG A 36 18.59 27.39 -18.36
C ARG A 36 17.66 28.31 -19.15
N VAL A 37 17.04 29.29 -18.51
CA VAL A 37 16.39 30.39 -19.21
C VAL A 37 17.39 31.54 -19.31
N ARG A 38 17.82 31.80 -20.55
CA ARG A 38 18.56 33.01 -20.94
C ARG A 38 17.62 34.22 -20.75
N LEU A 39 18.01 35.21 -19.96
CA LEU A 39 17.36 36.52 -19.96
C LEU A 39 17.71 37.25 -21.26
N GLY A 40 16.71 37.45 -22.11
CA GLY A 40 16.70 38.44 -23.18
C GLY A 40 15.59 39.45 -22.90
N ALA A 41 15.94 40.72 -22.86
CA ALA A 41 15.03 41.85 -22.63
C ALA A 41 14.19 42.19 -23.87
N ALA A 42 12.91 42.52 -23.69
CA ALA A 42 12.19 43.64 -24.36
C ALA A 42 10.65 43.60 -24.13
N ALA A 43 10.10 44.78 -23.77
CA ALA A 43 8.79 45.36 -24.12
C ALA A 43 7.44 44.72 -23.66
N MET A 44 6.71 45.49 -22.83
CA MET A 44 5.23 45.52 -22.64
C MET A 44 4.50 45.89 -23.96
N PRO A 45 3.15 45.74 -24.17
CA PRO A 45 2.06 45.87 -23.18
C PRO A 45 0.71 45.09 -23.47
N LEU A 46 -0.30 45.31 -22.62
CA LEU A 46 -1.77 45.09 -22.81
C LEU A 46 -2.30 43.66 -23.07
N ALA A 47 -2.76 42.99 -22.00
CA ALA A 47 -3.90 42.06 -22.05
C ALA A 47 -4.52 41.89 -20.65
N ALA A 48 -5.02 42.98 -20.08
CA ALA A 48 -6.07 42.88 -19.07
C ALA A 48 -7.39 42.61 -19.82
N LEU A 49 -8.11 41.56 -19.41
CA LEU A 49 -9.50 41.16 -19.72
C LEU A 49 -9.57 39.72 -20.24
N PHE A 50 -9.55 38.73 -19.34
CA PHE A 50 -10.34 37.47 -19.42
C PHE A 50 -9.93 36.52 -18.28
N LEU A 51 -10.29 36.84 -17.03
CA LEU A 51 -10.13 35.91 -15.88
C LEU A 51 -11.14 36.18 -14.76
N ALA A 52 -12.35 36.62 -15.11
CA ALA A 52 -13.46 36.78 -14.18
C ALA A 52 -14.59 35.83 -14.55
N ALA A 53 -14.54 34.58 -14.05
CA ALA A 53 -15.69 33.77 -13.62
C ALA A 53 -15.30 32.28 -13.39
N CYS A 54 -14.34 32.05 -12.51
CA CYS A 54 -14.35 30.89 -11.61
C CYS A 54 -14.01 31.41 -10.22
N SER A 55 -14.84 32.32 -9.70
CA SER A 55 -14.77 32.72 -8.29
C SER A 55 -15.47 31.67 -7.44
N SER A 56 -14.90 30.45 -7.40
CA SER A 56 -15.02 29.62 -6.22
C SER A 56 -14.32 30.41 -5.12
N ALA A 57 -15.09 31.01 -4.22
CA ALA A 57 -14.53 31.65 -3.04
C ALA A 57 -13.53 30.67 -2.39
N PRO A 58 -12.31 31.12 -2.03
CA PRO A 58 -11.40 30.25 -1.30
C PRO A 58 -12.15 29.84 -0.02
N SER A 59 -12.41 28.55 0.13
CA SER A 59 -12.94 28.03 1.39
C SER A 59 -11.98 28.47 2.47
N VAL A 60 -12.45 29.32 3.37
CA VAL A 60 -11.76 29.66 4.62
C VAL A 60 -11.82 28.44 5.52
N GLU A 61 -11.13 27.37 5.12
CA GLU A 61 -10.82 26.29 6.04
C GLU A 61 -9.90 26.87 7.10
N SER A 62 -10.39 26.90 8.35
CA SER A 62 -9.55 27.22 9.49
C SER A 62 -8.37 26.25 9.54
N SER A 63 -7.21 26.75 9.99
CA SER A 63 -6.05 25.91 10.30
C SER A 63 -6.40 24.75 11.24
N GLU A 64 -7.40 24.94 12.11
CA GLU A 64 -7.92 23.91 13.02
C GLU A 64 -8.58 22.74 12.26
N ALA A 65 -9.42 23.04 11.26
CA ALA A 65 -10.11 22.02 10.45
C ALA A 65 -9.09 21.22 9.62
N LYS A 66 -8.06 21.88 9.07
CA LYS A 66 -6.98 21.20 8.35
C LYS A 66 -6.18 20.27 9.26
N GLN A 67 -5.89 20.71 10.49
CA GLN A 67 -5.17 19.90 11.47
C GLN A 67 -6.01 18.68 11.91
N GLU A 68 -7.31 18.84 12.09
CA GLU A 68 -8.23 17.74 12.40
C GLU A 68 -8.25 16.70 11.27
N VAL A 69 -8.40 17.12 10.01
CA VAL A 69 -8.38 16.20 8.86
C VAL A 69 -7.03 15.48 8.76
N ALA A 70 -5.91 16.19 9.01
CA ALA A 70 -4.58 15.58 9.02
C ALA A 70 -4.43 14.53 10.14
N GLN A 71 -4.98 14.80 11.33
CA GLN A 71 -5.01 13.86 12.45
C GLN A 71 -5.89 12.64 12.15
N LEU A 72 -7.05 12.84 11.54
CA LEU A 72 -7.91 11.73 11.11
C LEU A 72 -7.22 10.89 10.03
N ASN A 73 -6.48 11.52 9.12
CA ASN A 73 -5.69 10.81 8.10
C ASN A 73 -4.61 9.91 8.72
N SER A 74 -3.86 10.41 9.70
CA SER A 74 -2.86 9.59 10.41
C SER A 74 -3.52 8.51 11.26
N GLY A 75 -4.67 8.83 11.88
CA GLY A 75 -5.45 7.92 12.72
C GLY A 75 -5.90 6.66 11.98
N TRP A 76 -6.55 6.79 10.82
CA TRP A 76 -7.02 5.61 10.09
C TRP A 76 -5.86 4.77 9.52
N GLN A 77 -4.74 5.40 9.15
CA GLN A 77 -3.54 4.69 8.71
C GLN A 77 -2.92 3.88 9.86
N ALA A 78 -2.93 4.42 11.08
CA ALA A 78 -2.51 3.67 12.26
C ALA A 78 -3.42 2.45 12.51
N GLU A 79 -4.73 2.59 12.36
CA GLU A 79 -5.65 1.45 12.49
C GLU A 79 -5.46 0.40 11.40
N ARG A 80 -5.09 0.83 10.18
CA ARG A 80 -4.70 -0.09 9.10
C ARG A 80 -3.44 -0.89 9.47
N ALA A 81 -2.45 -0.25 10.07
CA ALA A 81 -1.24 -0.92 10.53
C ALA A 81 -1.56 -1.94 11.63
N LYS A 82 -2.36 -1.57 12.64
CA LYS A 82 -2.82 -2.47 13.70
C LYS A 82 -3.60 -3.68 13.16
N TYR A 83 -4.44 -3.49 12.13
CA TYR A 83 -5.11 -4.61 11.48
C TYR A 83 -4.10 -5.58 10.84
N MET A 84 -3.11 -5.06 10.11
CA MET A 84 -2.07 -5.88 9.48
C MET A 84 -1.20 -6.62 10.49
N GLU A 85 -0.86 -5.98 11.61
CA GLU A 85 -0.16 -6.60 12.74
C GLU A 85 -0.99 -7.74 13.35
N CYS A 86 -2.26 -7.48 13.67
CA CYS A 86 -3.17 -8.51 14.20
C CYS A 86 -3.24 -9.74 13.28
N VAL A 87 -3.47 -9.56 11.98
CA VAL A 87 -3.62 -10.71 11.08
C VAL A 87 -2.30 -11.45 10.86
N GLN A 88 -1.16 -10.77 10.92
CA GLN A 88 0.14 -11.41 10.84
C GLN A 88 0.42 -12.25 12.10
N ASP A 89 0.18 -11.69 13.30
CA ASP A 89 0.35 -12.41 14.57
C ASP A 89 -0.52 -13.67 14.66
N LYS A 90 -1.77 -13.58 14.18
CA LYS A 90 -2.69 -14.74 14.11
C LYS A 90 -2.23 -15.76 13.07
N ALA A 91 -1.73 -15.32 11.91
CA ALA A 91 -1.19 -16.22 10.90
C ALA A 91 0.09 -16.92 11.39
N ASP A 92 0.98 -16.21 12.09
CA ASP A 92 2.18 -16.77 12.73
C ASP A 92 1.84 -17.85 13.75
N SER A 93 0.88 -17.55 14.62
CA SER A 93 0.38 -18.50 15.61
C SER A 93 -0.18 -19.77 14.95
N GLY A 94 -0.83 -19.62 13.79
CA GLY A 94 -1.40 -20.71 13.01
C GLY A 94 -0.41 -21.42 12.08
N ALA A 95 0.77 -20.85 11.81
CA ALA A 95 1.71 -21.36 10.81
C ALA A 95 2.20 -22.78 11.14
N LYS A 96 2.32 -23.12 12.43
CA LYS A 96 2.71 -24.45 12.90
C LYS A 96 1.55 -25.45 12.99
N GLY A 97 0.32 -24.99 12.76
CA GLY A 97 -0.90 -25.80 12.82
C GLY A 97 -1.08 -26.70 11.60
N LYS A 98 -2.03 -27.64 11.72
CA LYS A 98 -2.50 -28.46 10.60
C LYS A 98 -3.47 -27.66 9.72
N GLY A 99 -3.48 -27.91 8.41
CA GLY A 99 -4.38 -27.24 7.45
C GLY A 99 -3.62 -26.51 6.33
N THR A 100 -4.33 -26.06 5.30
CA THR A 100 -3.68 -25.34 4.19
C THR A 100 -3.30 -23.92 4.60
N SER A 101 -2.31 -23.32 3.92
CA SER A 101 -1.91 -21.92 4.18
C SER A 101 -3.07 -20.95 3.96
N ARG A 102 -3.99 -21.29 3.04
CA ARG A 102 -5.21 -20.53 2.77
C ARG A 102 -6.18 -20.57 3.97
N ASP A 103 -6.32 -21.71 4.63
CA ASP A 103 -7.20 -21.85 5.80
C ASP A 103 -6.65 -21.04 6.99
N VAL A 104 -5.33 -21.09 7.21
CA VAL A 104 -4.66 -20.29 8.24
C VAL A 104 -4.84 -18.80 7.98
N ALA A 105 -4.63 -18.35 6.74
CA ALA A 105 -4.84 -16.96 6.35
C ALA A 105 -6.31 -16.52 6.53
N ALA A 106 -7.27 -17.37 6.17
CA ALA A 106 -8.70 -17.09 6.37
C ALA A 106 -9.06 -16.98 7.86
N GLY A 107 -8.55 -17.88 8.70
CA GLY A 107 -8.76 -17.85 10.15
C GLY A 107 -8.14 -16.62 10.81
N ALA A 108 -6.95 -16.20 10.37
CA ALA A 108 -6.30 -14.99 10.86
C ALA A 108 -7.11 -13.72 10.54
N ILE A 109 -7.62 -13.61 9.30
CA ILE A 109 -8.50 -12.51 8.89
C ILE A 109 -9.80 -12.51 9.69
N ASP A 110 -10.38 -13.69 9.94
CA ASP A 110 -11.61 -13.83 10.71
C ASP A 110 -11.44 -13.37 12.16
N ALA A 111 -10.33 -13.76 12.80
CA ALA A 111 -10.00 -13.39 14.17
C ALA A 111 -9.76 -11.88 14.37
N CYS A 112 -9.41 -11.14 13.31
CA CYS A 112 -9.12 -9.71 13.37
C CYS A 112 -10.23 -8.83 12.75
N LYS A 113 -11.43 -9.38 12.57
CA LYS A 113 -12.59 -8.66 12.02
C LYS A 113 -12.97 -7.40 12.81
N ASP A 114 -12.86 -7.45 14.14
CA ASP A 114 -13.18 -6.29 14.98
C ASP A 114 -12.19 -5.14 14.74
N GLN A 115 -10.90 -5.45 14.61
CA GLN A 115 -9.87 -4.46 14.26
C GLN A 115 -10.06 -3.92 12.84
N LEU A 116 -10.50 -4.76 11.90
CA LEU A 116 -10.87 -4.31 10.55
C LEU A 116 -12.04 -3.33 10.58
N LYS A 117 -13.02 -3.53 11.47
CA LYS A 117 -14.13 -2.60 11.67
C LYS A 117 -13.66 -1.27 12.26
N VAL A 118 -12.73 -1.28 13.21
CA VAL A 118 -12.14 -0.03 13.75
C VAL A 118 -11.45 0.76 12.64
N MET A 119 -10.66 0.09 11.79
CA MET A 119 -10.05 0.71 10.61
C MET A 119 -11.11 1.30 9.65
N HIS A 120 -12.17 0.54 9.36
CA HIS A 120 -13.27 1.00 8.51
C HIS A 120 -13.89 2.29 9.05
N ASP A 121 -14.26 2.31 10.34
CA ASP A 121 -14.96 3.43 10.97
C ASP A 121 -14.05 4.68 11.06
N ALA A 122 -12.75 4.49 11.31
CA ALA A 122 -11.76 5.57 11.28
C ALA A 122 -11.60 6.19 9.88
N PHE A 123 -11.53 5.37 8.83
CA PHE A 123 -11.44 5.85 7.45
C PHE A 123 -12.72 6.54 6.99
N GLN A 124 -13.88 6.00 7.36
CA GLN A 124 -15.16 6.65 7.10
C GLN A 124 -15.20 8.03 7.78
N SER A 125 -14.74 8.14 9.02
CA SER A 125 -14.69 9.41 9.76
C SER A 125 -13.77 10.43 9.07
N TYR A 126 -12.59 10.02 8.63
CA TYR A 126 -11.65 10.84 7.84
C TYR A 126 -12.28 11.39 6.55
N LEU A 127 -13.00 10.54 5.81
CA LEU A 127 -13.68 10.97 4.58
C LEU A 127 -14.90 11.85 4.87
N SER A 128 -15.63 11.55 5.94
CA SER A 128 -16.82 12.31 6.35
C SER A 128 -16.47 13.73 6.80
N ALA A 129 -15.30 13.93 7.42
CA ALA A 129 -14.77 15.25 7.78
C ALA A 129 -14.48 16.11 6.54
N GLN A 130 -14.08 15.50 5.42
CA GLN A 130 -13.84 16.20 4.15
C GLN A 130 -15.10 16.36 3.29
N MET A 131 -16.14 15.54 3.55
CA MET A 131 -17.33 15.44 2.72
C MET A 131 -18.60 15.55 3.58
N SER A 132 -18.95 16.77 3.98
CA SER A 132 -20.07 17.04 4.90
C SER A 132 -21.47 16.97 4.26
N SER A 133 -21.58 17.00 2.93
CA SER A 133 -22.88 16.91 2.24
C SER A 133 -23.50 15.51 2.36
N SER A 134 -24.83 15.38 2.26
CA SER A 134 -25.51 14.07 2.29
C SER A 134 -25.00 13.11 1.22
N HIS A 135 -24.73 13.63 0.02
CA HIS A 135 -24.09 12.88 -1.07
C HIS A 135 -22.64 12.50 -0.71
N GLY A 136 -21.89 13.42 -0.12
CA GLY A 136 -20.53 13.19 0.38
C GLY A 136 -20.43 12.09 1.43
N GLN A 137 -21.36 12.07 2.38
CA GLN A 137 -21.47 11.05 3.43
C GLN A 137 -21.77 9.66 2.86
N ASN A 138 -22.64 9.57 1.85
CA ASN A 138 -22.87 8.31 1.14
C ASN A 138 -21.61 7.81 0.41
N SER A 139 -20.89 8.72 -0.25
CA SER A 139 -19.62 8.41 -0.91
C SER A 139 -18.54 7.97 0.08
N ALA A 140 -18.48 8.59 1.28
CA ALA A 140 -17.57 8.20 2.35
C ALA A 140 -17.80 6.75 2.82
N ARG A 141 -19.07 6.35 3.01
CA ARG A 141 -19.44 4.97 3.38
C ARG A 141 -19.00 3.97 2.30
N GLN A 142 -19.33 4.24 1.04
CA GLN A 142 -18.94 3.36 -0.06
C GLN A 142 -17.42 3.23 -0.20
N ALA A 143 -16.69 4.33 0.00
CA ALA A 143 -15.23 4.31 -0.03
C ALA A 143 -14.66 3.49 1.15
N ALA A 144 -15.26 3.57 2.34
CA ALA A 144 -14.89 2.76 3.48
C ALA A 144 -15.16 1.26 3.26
N ASP A 145 -16.28 0.89 2.65
CA ASP A 145 -16.56 -0.49 2.25
C ASP A 145 -15.51 -1.02 1.26
N ARG A 146 -15.15 -0.21 0.26
CA ARG A 146 -14.14 -0.58 -0.75
C ARG A 146 -12.75 -0.74 -0.14
N VAL A 147 -12.29 0.21 0.68
CA VAL A 147 -10.94 0.12 1.28
C VAL A 147 -10.84 -1.07 2.22
N THR A 148 -11.92 -1.40 2.93
CA THR A 148 -12.01 -2.53 3.84
C THR A 148 -11.95 -3.85 3.07
N THR A 149 -12.70 -3.95 1.97
CA THR A 149 -12.68 -5.12 1.09
C THR A 149 -11.30 -5.31 0.46
N ASP A 150 -10.70 -4.25 -0.11
CA ASP A 150 -9.36 -4.30 -0.70
C ASP A 150 -8.29 -4.71 0.33
N THR A 151 -8.36 -4.15 1.54
CA THR A 151 -7.43 -4.47 2.62
C THR A 151 -7.55 -5.94 3.04
N ARG A 152 -8.77 -6.47 3.11
CA ARG A 152 -9.00 -7.89 3.41
C ARG A 152 -8.46 -8.82 2.32
N GLU A 153 -8.70 -8.52 1.05
CA GLU A 153 -8.21 -9.35 -0.07
C GLU A 153 -6.68 -9.28 -0.21
N LYS A 154 -6.08 -8.10 0.03
CA LYS A 154 -4.62 -7.95 0.12
C LYS A 154 -4.03 -8.75 1.26
N ALA A 155 -4.64 -8.69 2.45
CA ALA A 155 -4.24 -9.50 3.59
C ALA A 155 -4.32 -11.00 3.27
N ARG A 156 -5.40 -11.47 2.62
CA ARG A 156 -5.53 -12.88 2.22
C ARG A 156 -4.38 -13.33 1.32
N THR A 157 -4.06 -12.53 0.31
CA THR A 157 -2.99 -12.85 -0.64
C THR A 157 -1.63 -12.86 0.05
N TYR A 158 -1.35 -11.83 0.84
CA TYR A 158 -0.10 -11.71 1.60
C TYR A 158 0.08 -12.86 2.59
N LEU A 159 -0.92 -13.12 3.43
CA LEU A 159 -0.84 -14.11 4.51
C LEU A 159 -0.75 -15.55 3.99
N THR A 160 -1.40 -15.86 2.86
CA THR A 160 -1.27 -17.19 2.26
C THR A 160 0.19 -17.46 1.90
N ARG A 161 0.86 -16.50 1.25
CA ARG A 161 2.28 -16.60 0.89
C ARG A 161 3.19 -16.55 2.11
N TYR A 162 2.85 -15.73 3.09
CA TYR A 162 3.55 -15.63 4.35
C TYR A 162 3.63 -16.99 5.07
N VAL A 163 2.48 -17.65 5.26
CA VAL A 163 2.39 -18.96 5.93
C VAL A 163 3.15 -20.05 5.14
N GLU A 164 3.09 -20.03 3.81
CA GLU A 164 3.88 -20.94 2.96
C GLU A 164 5.39 -20.79 3.24
N VAL A 165 5.87 -19.54 3.31
CA VAL A 165 7.29 -19.24 3.57
C VAL A 165 7.69 -19.65 4.99
N GLU A 166 6.87 -19.34 6.00
CA GLU A 166 7.18 -19.68 7.39
C GLU A 166 7.22 -21.20 7.61
N ARG A 167 6.30 -21.96 7.01
CA ARG A 167 6.33 -23.43 7.05
C ARG A 167 7.54 -24.00 6.32
N TYR A 168 7.92 -23.42 5.19
CA TYR A 168 9.12 -23.83 4.48
C TYR A 168 10.37 -23.63 5.33
N LYS A 169 10.52 -22.47 6.00
CA LYS A 169 11.63 -22.19 6.93
C LYS A 169 11.63 -23.16 8.11
N ALA A 170 10.46 -23.55 8.60
CA ALA A 170 10.30 -24.48 9.70
C ALA A 170 10.47 -25.97 9.31
N GLY A 171 10.64 -26.28 8.01
CA GLY A 171 10.71 -27.67 7.51
C GLY A 171 9.38 -28.42 7.54
N GLN A 172 8.24 -27.72 7.60
CA GLN A 172 6.90 -28.26 7.81
C GLN A 172 6.05 -28.31 6.52
N ARG A 173 6.61 -28.80 5.42
CA ARG A 173 5.87 -28.91 4.15
C ARG A 173 4.62 -29.78 4.25
#